data_AF-A0A533WQF6-F1
#
_entry.id   AF-A0A533WQF6-F1
#
_cell.length_a   1.000
_cell.length_b   1.000
_cell.length_c   1.000
_cell.angle_alpha   90.00
_cell.angle_beta   90.00
_cell.angle_gamma   90.00
#
_symmetry.space_group_name_H-M   'P 1'
#
loop_
_entity.id
_entity.type
_entity.pdbx_description
1 polymer ?
#
loop_
_entity_poly.entity_id
_entity_poly.type
_entity_poly.pdbx_seq_one_letter_code
_entity_poly.pdbx_strand_id
1 'polypeptide(L)'
;MKFLLPLFFAVAIIGANAAYGYGEISTPDFKIVNSLGEEIKSPVIDQQLNLQTPLKNLSGKTIDWAYIVQIINSDGAIVDLNYATGSLVKNQTLTAALSWTPHSSGNYKIQTFVWDNLRDIDPLAPASTHVITVT
;
A
#
# COMPACT_ATOMS: atom_id res chain seq x y z
N MET A 1 11.49 5.66 59.82
CA MET A 1 10.80 4.97 58.70
C MET A 1 10.49 5.99 57.61
N LYS A 2 11.14 5.89 56.45
CA LYS A 2 10.86 6.73 55.27
C LYS A 2 9.67 6.12 54.52
N PHE A 3 8.58 6.87 54.38
CA PHE A 3 7.46 6.52 53.52
C PHE A 3 7.79 6.95 52.08
N LEU A 4 7.77 6.01 51.14
CA LEU A 4 7.93 6.26 49.72
C LEU A 4 6.53 6.28 49.07
N LEU A 5 6.16 7.38 48.43
CA LEU A 5 4.90 7.50 47.68
C LEU A 5 5.12 7.00 46.25
N PRO A 6 4.30 6.08 45.70
CA PRO A 6 4.46 5.65 44.32
C PRO A 6 3.90 6.74 43.39
N LEU A 7 4.74 7.24 42.48
CA LEU A 7 4.36 8.17 41.43
C LEU A 7 3.73 7.36 40.28
N PHE A 8 2.41 7.40 40.13
CA PHE A 8 1.73 6.83 38.97
C PHE A 8 1.88 7.77 37.78
N PHE A 9 2.68 7.38 36.78
CA PHE A 9 2.69 8.03 35.48
C PHE A 9 1.45 7.58 34.69
N ALA A 10 0.45 8.45 34.59
CA ALA A 10 -0.61 8.30 33.60
C ALA A 10 -0.06 8.76 32.24
N VAL A 11 0.28 7.82 31.36
CA VAL A 11 0.53 8.15 29.95
C VAL A 11 -0.84 8.36 29.30
N ALA A 12 -1.22 9.62 29.11
CA ALA A 12 -2.32 9.95 28.23
C ALA A 12 -1.83 9.75 26.79
N ILE A 13 -2.16 8.61 26.18
CA ILE A 13 -2.02 8.42 24.74
C ILE A 13 -3.15 9.24 24.09
N ILE A 14 -2.86 10.49 23.75
CA ILE A 14 -3.72 11.28 22.89
C ILE A 14 -3.60 10.66 21.50
N GLY A 15 -4.63 9.92 21.08
CA GLY A 15 -4.69 9.34 19.74
C GLY A 15 -4.69 10.43 18.69
N ALA A 16 -3.54 10.68 18.08
CA ALA A 16 -3.39 11.58 16.94
C ALA A 16 -3.87 10.88 15.65
N ASN A 17 -5.18 10.60 15.54
CA ASN A 17 -5.76 9.94 14.37
C ASN A 17 -6.53 10.91 13.45
N ALA A 18 -6.10 12.16 13.32
CA ALA A 18 -6.84 13.14 12.50
C ALA A 18 -5.97 14.20 11.79
N ALA A 19 -4.67 13.96 11.60
CA ALA A 19 -3.76 14.98 11.05
C ALA A 19 -3.18 14.68 9.66
N TYR A 20 -3.45 13.51 9.08
CA TYR A 20 -3.02 13.11 7.74
C TYR A 20 -4.23 12.50 7.02
N GLY A 21 -4.45 12.82 5.73
CA GLY A 21 -5.63 12.51 4.91
C GLY A 21 -5.90 11.02 4.66
N TYR A 22 -5.98 10.23 5.73
CA TYR A 22 -6.33 8.82 5.66
C TYR A 22 -7.85 8.67 5.76
N GLY A 23 -8.49 8.24 4.69
CA GLY A 23 -9.90 7.81 4.71
C GLY A 23 -10.70 8.12 3.45
N GLU A 24 -10.16 8.94 2.55
CA GLU A 24 -10.77 9.28 1.27
C GLU A 24 -10.83 8.08 0.34
N ILE A 25 -9.78 7.24 0.34
CA ILE A 25 -9.74 6.00 -0.43
C ILE A 25 -9.54 4.80 0.51
N SER A 26 -10.36 3.76 0.29
CA SER A 26 -10.17 2.45 0.91
C SER A 26 -9.52 1.47 -0.06
N THR A 27 -8.61 0.65 0.46
CA THR A 27 -7.81 -0.36 -0.26
C THR A 27 -7.99 -1.77 0.35
N PRO A 28 -9.15 -2.42 0.17
CA PRO A 28 -9.55 -3.56 1.00
C PRO A 28 -8.81 -4.88 0.74
N ASP A 29 -8.22 -5.08 -0.45
CA ASP A 29 -7.77 -6.43 -0.86
C ASP A 29 -6.71 -6.39 -1.97
N PHE A 30 -5.44 -6.34 -1.60
CA PHE A 30 -4.33 -6.45 -2.56
C PHE A 30 -4.17 -7.89 -3.06
N LYS A 31 -3.97 -8.08 -4.36
CA LYS A 31 -3.77 -9.38 -4.99
C LYS A 31 -2.62 -9.37 -5.98
N ILE A 32 -1.98 -10.54 -6.10
CA ILE A 32 -1.05 -10.85 -7.17
C ILE A 32 -1.76 -11.84 -8.08
N VAL A 33 -1.98 -11.49 -9.34
CA VAL A 33 -2.73 -12.34 -10.29
C VAL A 33 -1.98 -12.53 -11.60
N ASN A 34 -2.32 -13.57 -12.34
CA ASN A 34 -1.85 -13.80 -13.70
C ASN A 34 -2.69 -13.00 -14.73
N SER A 35 -2.41 -13.18 -16.02
CA SER A 35 -3.14 -12.52 -17.13
C SER A 35 -4.61 -12.92 -17.23
N LEU A 36 -5.02 -14.01 -16.62
CA LEU A 36 -6.41 -14.49 -16.55
C LEU A 36 -7.15 -13.99 -15.29
N GLY A 37 -6.45 -13.28 -14.40
CA GLY A 37 -7.01 -12.80 -13.12
C GLY A 37 -6.98 -13.84 -12.01
N GLU A 38 -6.29 -14.97 -12.19
CA GLU A 38 -6.14 -16.01 -11.17
C GLU A 38 -5.01 -15.66 -10.21
N GLU A 39 -5.22 -15.88 -8.91
CA GLU A 39 -4.26 -15.52 -7.87
C GLU A 39 -2.98 -16.37 -7.94
N ILE A 40 -1.83 -15.72 -7.89
CA ILE A 40 -0.51 -16.35 -7.86
C ILE A 40 0.02 -16.30 -6.43
N LYS A 41 0.21 -17.46 -5.81
CA LYS A 41 0.78 -17.59 -4.46
C LYS A 41 2.27 -17.95 -4.44
N SER A 42 2.75 -18.55 -5.53
CA SER A 42 4.13 -19.01 -5.70
C SER A 42 4.64 -18.59 -7.08
N PRO A 43 5.04 -17.31 -7.23
CA PRO A 43 5.57 -16.83 -8.51
C PRO A 43 6.94 -17.43 -8.81
N VAL A 44 7.22 -17.62 -10.09
CA VAL A 44 8.55 -18.04 -10.58
C VAL A 44 9.28 -16.93 -11.30
N ILE A 45 10.60 -17.09 -11.46
CA ILE A 45 11.41 -16.18 -12.29
C ILE A 45 10.79 -16.04 -13.69
N ASP A 46 10.85 -14.83 -14.24
CA ASP A 46 10.34 -14.43 -15.56
C ASP A 46 8.82 -14.57 -15.76
N GLN A 47 8.07 -14.90 -14.70
CA GLN A 47 6.62 -14.84 -14.72
C GLN A 47 6.13 -13.41 -14.52
N GLN A 48 5.40 -12.87 -15.49
CA GLN A 48 4.73 -11.58 -15.30
C GLN A 48 3.60 -11.70 -14.28
N LEU A 49 3.67 -10.84 -13.27
CA LEU A 49 2.71 -10.71 -12.18
C LEU A 49 1.91 -9.41 -12.36
N ASN A 50 0.62 -9.44 -12.08
CA ASN A 50 -0.22 -8.25 -12.03
C ASN A 50 -0.60 -7.93 -10.58
N LEU A 51 -0.16 -6.77 -10.10
CA LEU A 51 -0.26 -6.31 -8.72
C LEU A 51 -1.48 -5.41 -8.58
N GLN A 52 -2.57 -5.96 -8.07
CA GLN A 52 -3.89 -5.34 -8.07
C GLN A 52 -4.30 -4.83 -6.69
N THR A 53 -4.81 -3.61 -6.63
CA THR A 53 -5.46 -3.05 -5.42
C THR A 53 -6.78 -2.39 -5.83
N PRO A 54 -7.93 -2.83 -5.27
CA PRO A 54 -9.18 -2.09 -5.36
C PRO A 54 -9.04 -0.74 -4.65
N LEU A 55 -9.35 0.35 -5.34
CA LEU A 55 -9.43 1.70 -4.82
C LEU A 55 -10.90 2.09 -4.76
N LYS A 56 -11.41 2.37 -3.56
CA LYS A 56 -12.79 2.82 -3.35
C LYS A 56 -12.81 4.25 -2.82
N ASN A 57 -13.39 5.17 -3.57
CA ASN A 57 -13.59 6.55 -3.12
C ASN A 57 -14.72 6.59 -2.08
N LEU A 58 -14.37 6.91 -0.83
CA LEU A 58 -15.30 7.08 0.29
C LEU A 58 -15.70 8.54 0.51
N SER A 59 -15.11 9.48 -0.23
CA SER A 59 -15.40 10.90 -0.11
C SER A 59 -16.70 11.31 -0.81
N GLY A 60 -17.12 12.55 -0.58
CA GLY A 60 -18.28 13.15 -1.24
C GLY A 60 -18.00 13.78 -2.62
N LYS A 61 -16.77 13.68 -3.15
CA LYS A 61 -16.33 14.37 -4.37
C LYS A 61 -15.52 13.44 -5.29
N THR A 62 -15.23 13.87 -6.51
CA THR A 62 -14.19 13.24 -7.35
C THR A 62 -12.83 13.50 -6.72
N ILE A 63 -11.97 12.48 -6.74
CA ILE A 63 -10.61 12.53 -6.21
C ILE A 63 -9.65 12.07 -7.31
N ASP A 64 -8.61 12.85 -7.53
CA ASP A 64 -7.46 12.43 -8.32
C ASP A 64 -6.57 11.54 -7.46
N TRP A 65 -5.91 10.57 -8.09
CA TRP A 65 -5.09 9.63 -7.36
C TRP A 65 -3.83 9.26 -8.15
N ALA A 66 -2.79 8.92 -7.40
CA ALA A 66 -1.58 8.27 -7.84
C ALA A 66 -1.40 6.96 -7.06
N TYR A 67 -1.50 5.83 -7.76
CA TYR A 67 -1.22 4.49 -7.21
C TYR A 67 0.22 4.14 -7.51
N ILE A 68 1.01 3.91 -6.46
CA ILE A 68 2.44 3.66 -6.56
C ILE A 68 2.70 2.26 -6.00
N VAL A 69 3.51 1.49 -6.72
CA VAL A 69 4.00 0.19 -6.26
C VAL A 69 5.52 0.19 -6.32
N GLN A 70 6.15 -0.17 -5.21
CA GLN A 70 7.59 -0.41 -5.17
C GLN A 70 7.89 -1.84 -4.71
N ILE A 71 8.90 -2.44 -5.31
CA ILE A 71 9.38 -3.78 -5.01
C ILE A 71 10.77 -3.67 -4.41
N ILE A 72 10.95 -4.25 -3.22
CA ILE A 72 12.18 -4.17 -2.46
C ILE A 72 12.74 -5.58 -2.27
N ASN A 73 14.01 -5.79 -2.61
CA ASN A 73 14.69 -7.07 -2.40
C ASN A 73 15.14 -7.27 -0.94
N SER A 74 15.74 -8.42 -0.64
CA SER A 74 16.24 -8.77 0.70
C SER A 74 17.31 -7.83 1.25
N ASP A 75 18.04 -7.15 0.38
CA ASP A 75 19.10 -6.20 0.75
C ASP A 75 18.54 -4.80 1.07
N GLY A 76 17.21 -4.62 0.91
CA GLY A 76 16.54 -3.34 1.11
C GLY A 76 16.59 -2.41 -0.11
N ALA A 77 17.11 -2.88 -1.25
CA ALA A 77 17.13 -2.09 -2.48
C ALA A 77 15.77 -2.12 -3.19
N ILE A 78 15.30 -0.95 -3.64
CA ILE A 78 14.15 -0.86 -4.55
C ILE A 78 14.60 -1.36 -5.92
N VAL A 79 14.09 -2.50 -6.35
CA VAL A 79 14.43 -3.15 -7.62
C VAL A 79 13.42 -2.88 -8.72
N ASP A 80 12.22 -2.41 -8.36
CA ASP A 80 11.20 -1.95 -9.30
C ASP A 80 10.33 -0.87 -8.64
N LEU A 81 9.93 0.14 -9.42
CA LEU A 81 9.05 1.23 -8.99
C LEU A 81 8.19 1.63 -10.18
N ASN A 82 6.87 1.53 -10.02
CA ASN A 82 5.92 1.90 -11.06
C ASN A 82 4.72 2.62 -10.45
N TYR A 83 4.02 3.39 -11.27
CA TYR A 83 2.84 4.13 -10.84
C TYR A 83 1.79 4.24 -11.94
N ALA A 84 0.55 4.45 -11.52
CA ALA A 84 -0.55 4.87 -12.37
C ALA A 84 -1.25 6.07 -11.74
N THR A 85 -1.85 6.91 -12.56
CA THR A 85 -2.65 8.04 -12.09
C THR A 85 -4.03 8.01 -12.73
N GLY A 86 -5.01 8.60 -12.06
CA GLY A 86 -6.34 8.77 -12.63
C GLY A 86 -7.23 9.59 -11.73
N SER A 87 -8.54 9.52 -11.99
CA SER A 87 -9.56 10.11 -11.14
C SER A 87 -10.62 9.07 -10.79
N LEU A 88 -11.21 9.20 -9.62
CA LEU A 88 -12.20 8.29 -9.08
C LEU A 88 -13.39 9.12 -8.62
N VAL A 89 -14.54 8.99 -9.29
CA VAL A 89 -15.72 9.77 -8.90
C VAL A 89 -16.29 9.28 -7.57
N LYS A 90 -17.14 10.09 -6.95
CA LYS A 90 -17.78 9.78 -5.67
C LYS A 90 -18.33 8.34 -5.65
N ASN A 91 -18.02 7.59 -4.59
CA ASN A 91 -18.46 6.21 -4.35
C ASN A 91 -18.01 5.17 -5.38
N GLN A 92 -17.21 5.54 -6.39
CA GLN A 92 -16.70 4.60 -7.38
C GLN A 92 -15.67 3.67 -6.75
N THR A 93 -15.64 2.43 -7.22
CA THR A 93 -14.54 1.49 -7.00
C THR A 93 -13.90 1.16 -8.34
N LEU A 94 -12.56 1.18 -8.38
CA LEU A 94 -11.73 0.82 -9.52
C LEU A 94 -10.63 -0.11 -9.03
N THR A 95 -10.21 -1.11 -9.81
CA THR A 95 -9.01 -1.88 -9.48
C THR A 95 -7.81 -1.27 -10.19
N ALA A 96 -6.88 -0.69 -9.42
CA ALA A 96 -5.58 -0.28 -9.93
C ALA A 96 -4.67 -1.51 -10.09
N ALA A 97 -3.90 -1.55 -11.17
CA ALA A 97 -3.14 -2.73 -11.58
C ALA A 97 -1.82 -2.30 -12.22
N LEU A 98 -0.70 -2.82 -11.73
CA LEU A 98 0.63 -2.60 -12.29
C LEU A 98 1.34 -3.95 -12.46
N SER A 99 2.04 -4.11 -13.58
CA SER A 99 2.76 -5.35 -13.86
C SER A 99 4.18 -5.31 -13.31
N TRP A 100 4.66 -6.44 -12.83
CA TRP A 100 6.05 -6.66 -12.43
C TRP A 100 6.50 -8.06 -12.88
N THR A 101 7.74 -8.18 -13.38
CA THR A 101 8.35 -9.46 -13.76
C THR A 101 9.66 -9.63 -12.98
N PRO A 102 9.76 -10.55 -12.02
CA PRO A 102 11.02 -10.82 -11.32
C PRO A 102 12.00 -11.57 -12.21
N HIS A 103 13.25 -11.10 -12.26
CA HIS A 103 14.34 -11.75 -13.01
C HIS A 103 15.33 -12.51 -12.11
N SER A 104 15.01 -12.65 -10.83
CA SER A 104 15.82 -13.39 -9.86
C SER A 104 14.90 -13.99 -8.80
N SER A 105 15.31 -15.13 -8.24
CA SER A 105 14.62 -15.73 -7.10
C SER A 105 15.00 -15.00 -5.81
N GLY A 106 14.13 -15.08 -4.81
CA GLY A 106 14.34 -14.45 -3.51
C GLY A 106 13.07 -13.93 -2.87
N ASN A 107 13.24 -13.32 -1.70
CA ASN A 107 12.15 -12.68 -0.97
C ASN A 107 12.06 -11.21 -1.36
N TYR A 108 10.85 -10.77 -1.67
CA TYR A 108 10.54 -9.40 -2.04
C TYR A 108 9.47 -8.83 -1.14
N LYS A 109 9.61 -7.56 -0.81
CA LYS A 109 8.58 -6.75 -0.16
C LYS A 109 7.94 -5.84 -1.21
N ILE A 110 6.65 -6.02 -1.44
CA ILE A 110 5.82 -5.18 -2.29
C ILE A 110 5.15 -4.14 -1.38
N GLN A 111 5.40 -2.87 -1.62
CA GLN A 111 4.70 -1.80 -0.91
C GLN A 111 3.83 -1.02 -1.89
N THR A 112 2.59 -0.75 -1.47
CA THR A 112 1.64 0.03 -2.28
C THR A 112 1.26 1.31 -1.55
N PHE A 113 1.10 2.37 -2.32
CA PHE A 113 0.68 3.68 -1.83
C PHE A 113 -0.42 4.24 -2.73
N VAL A 114 -1.33 5.01 -2.14
CA VAL A 114 -2.33 5.78 -2.86
C VAL A 114 -2.24 7.21 -2.38
N TRP A 115 -1.72 8.09 -3.22
CA TRP A 115 -1.55 9.51 -2.94
C TRP A 115 -2.49 10.34 -3.81
N ASP A 116 -2.74 11.61 -3.46
CA ASP A 116 -3.53 12.53 -4.28
C ASP A 116 -2.85 12.79 -5.62
N ASN A 117 -1.53 13.02 -5.58
CA ASN A 117 -0.71 13.26 -6.76
C ASN A 117 0.76 12.83 -6.51
N LEU A 118 1.63 13.01 -7.51
CA LEU A 118 3.05 12.65 -7.45
C LEU A 118 3.98 13.82 -7.08
N ARG A 119 3.42 15.02 -6.88
CA ARG A 119 4.18 16.26 -6.61
C ARG A 119 4.32 16.50 -5.11
N ASP A 120 3.26 16.19 -4.37
CA ASP A 120 3.18 16.41 -2.92
C ASP A 120 3.02 15.07 -2.17
N ILE A 121 3.54 15.00 -0.95
CA ILE A 121 3.37 13.84 -0.09
C ILE A 121 2.03 13.96 0.62
N ASP A 122 0.95 13.58 -0.08
CA ASP A 122 -0.41 13.59 0.45
C ASP A 122 -1.10 12.23 0.25
N PRO A 123 -0.96 11.30 1.22
CA PRO A 123 -1.54 9.96 1.12
C PRO A 123 -3.05 9.99 1.34
N LEU A 124 -3.81 9.37 0.42
CA LEU A 124 -5.27 9.20 0.49
C LEU A 124 -5.70 7.91 1.19
N ALA A 125 -4.78 6.96 1.34
CA ALA A 125 -4.99 5.67 2.00
C ALA A 125 -3.71 5.23 2.75
N PRO A 126 -3.84 4.41 3.81
CA PRO A 126 -2.68 3.79 4.45
C PRO A 126 -1.86 2.98 3.44
N ALA A 127 -0.53 3.01 3.58
CA ALA A 127 0.34 2.15 2.77
C ALA A 127 0.10 0.68 3.09
N SER A 128 0.11 -0.19 2.07
CA SER A 128 0.09 -1.64 2.26
C SER A 128 1.48 -2.23 2.06
N THR A 129 1.74 -3.38 2.68
CA THR A 129 2.98 -4.12 2.53
C THR A 129 2.69 -5.62 2.44
N HIS A 130 3.19 -6.26 1.40
CA HIS A 130 3.08 -7.70 1.14
C HIS A 130 4.46 -8.28 0.94
N VAL A 131 4.66 -9.52 1.39
CA VAL A 131 5.90 -10.26 1.17
C VAL A 131 5.60 -11.43 0.26
N ILE A 132 6.46 -11.65 -0.72
CA ILE A 132 6.35 -12.77 -1.65
C ILE A 132 7.72 -13.40 -1.87
N THR A 133 7.75 -14.72 -2.02
CA THR A 133 8.95 -15.48 -2.39
C THR A 133 8.84 -15.86 -3.86
N VAL A 134 9.80 -15.45 -4.67
CA VAL A 134 9.95 -15.88 -6.06
C VAL A 134 10.92 -17.05 -6.09
N THR A 135 10.54 -18.13 -6.77
CA THR A 135 11.37 -19.35 -6.92
C THR A 135 11.95 -19.50 -8.31
#